data_AF-A0A2A3K0G3-F1
#
_entry.id   AF-A0A2A3K0G3-F1
#
_cell.length_a   1.000
_cell.length_b   1.000
_cell.length_c   1.000
_cell.angle_alpha   90.00
_cell.angle_beta   90.00
_cell.angle_gamma   90.00
#
_symmetry.space_group_name_H-M   'P 1'
#
loop_
_entity.id
_entity.type
_entity.pdbx_description
1 polymer ?
#
loop_
_entity_poly.entity_id
_entity_poly.type
_entity_poly.pdbx_seq_one_letter_code
_entity_poly.pdbx_strand_id
1 'polypeptide(L)'
;MPDDPAFLVPSYFLGIQLGTLLGDREIRPVTIANYLQGLVSLMRHGGGDPVALEGIRSAQQHYVRLARRVPKFKVTRIRSLMENGGFGYILQRVTDCQRDANALPRYSALRFRVLQAAAILVLMANKPARTGDVAHWRLGHELTRDANDVWSLRWTQMKTGHETGAGELWPETCQVLDRLLLQDKPARLAQLVYTQLRGKNWLTHHPSPPADTWPSMLVCEILGAPLHDLRTLSADYIRRYDPANAPGVIQSHLGHRSTRAGEEYRALAEGDAAAESWRSLRGTLEAIRRSKA
;
A
#
# COMPACT_ATOMS: atom_id res chain seq x y z
N MET A 1 -36.04 0.00 -34.75
CA MET A 1 -34.60 0.25 -34.95
C MET A 1 -34.35 1.70 -34.56
N PRO A 2 -33.31 2.04 -33.78
CA PRO A 2 -33.19 3.38 -33.24
C PRO A 2 -32.54 4.32 -34.26
N ASP A 3 -33.29 5.33 -34.67
CA ASP A 3 -32.87 6.47 -35.50
C ASP A 3 -32.00 7.45 -34.69
N ASP A 4 -30.79 7.04 -34.32
CA ASP A 4 -29.80 7.93 -33.70
C ASP A 4 -28.77 8.40 -34.75
N PRO A 5 -28.74 9.70 -35.12
CA PRO A 5 -27.84 10.25 -36.14
C PRO A 5 -26.34 10.10 -35.80
N ALA A 6 -25.98 9.65 -34.59
CA ALA A 6 -24.61 9.30 -34.24
C ALA A 6 -24.05 8.08 -35.02
N PHE A 7 -24.89 7.25 -35.65
CA PHE A 7 -24.47 6.02 -36.33
C PHE A 7 -23.84 6.20 -37.73
N LEU A 8 -23.85 7.41 -38.30
CA LEU A 8 -23.29 7.70 -39.63
C LEU A 8 -22.03 8.59 -39.60
N VAL A 9 -21.35 8.69 -38.46
CA VAL A 9 -20.11 9.46 -38.34
C VAL A 9 -18.91 8.53 -38.51
N PRO A 10 -18.09 8.65 -39.59
CA PRO A 10 -16.91 7.81 -39.80
C PRO A 10 -15.96 7.79 -38.59
N SER A 11 -15.89 8.89 -37.85
CA SER A 11 -15.07 9.05 -36.66
C SER A 11 -15.56 8.21 -35.47
N TYR A 12 -16.85 7.85 -35.39
CA TYR A 12 -17.32 6.89 -34.38
C TYR A 12 -16.72 5.51 -34.64
N PHE A 13 -16.80 5.01 -35.88
CA PHE A 13 -16.21 3.74 -36.27
C PHE A 13 -14.70 3.74 -36.10
N LEU A 14 -14.02 4.85 -36.42
CA LEU A 14 -12.59 5.03 -36.14
C LEU A 14 -12.29 4.89 -34.64
N GLY A 15 -13.09 5.55 -33.78
CA GLY A 15 -12.94 5.45 -32.33
C GLY A 15 -13.18 4.03 -31.80
N ILE A 16 -14.13 3.29 -32.39
CA ILE A 16 -14.38 1.89 -32.06
C ILE A 16 -13.22 1.01 -32.53
N GLN A 17 -12.75 1.15 -33.77
CA GLN A 17 -11.61 0.40 -34.33
C GLN A 17 -10.33 0.63 -33.52
N LEU A 18 -10.03 1.88 -33.17
CA LEU A 18 -8.90 2.21 -32.30
C LEU A 18 -9.05 1.49 -30.95
N GLY A 19 -10.25 1.55 -30.37
CA GLY A 19 -10.52 0.87 -29.11
C GLY A 19 -10.41 -0.65 -29.20
N THR A 20 -10.85 -1.27 -30.31
CA THR A 20 -10.70 -2.71 -30.54
C THR A 20 -9.22 -3.08 -30.63
N LEU A 21 -8.43 -2.34 -31.41
CA LEU A 21 -6.99 -2.58 -31.55
C LEU A 21 -6.24 -2.44 -30.23
N LEU A 22 -6.65 -1.49 -29.38
CA LEU A 22 -6.13 -1.38 -28.02
C LEU A 22 -6.59 -2.56 -27.14
N GLY A 23 -7.84 -2.99 -27.29
CA GLY A 23 -8.40 -4.15 -26.59
C GLY A 23 -7.69 -5.46 -26.94
N ASP A 24 -7.32 -5.67 -28.21
CA ASP A 24 -6.54 -6.81 -28.67
C ASP A 24 -5.12 -6.85 -28.06
N ARG A 25 -4.64 -5.70 -27.56
CA ARG A 25 -3.41 -5.58 -26.76
C ARG A 25 -3.66 -5.65 -25.25
N GLU A 26 -4.79 -6.21 -24.85
CA GLU A 26 -5.24 -6.33 -23.47
C GLU A 26 -5.40 -5.00 -22.72
N ILE A 27 -5.51 -3.88 -23.45
CA ILE A 27 -5.75 -2.58 -22.83
C ILE A 27 -7.21 -2.52 -22.41
N ARG A 28 -7.44 -2.22 -21.14
CA ARG A 28 -8.76 -2.28 -20.54
C ARG A 28 -9.69 -1.17 -21.06
N PRO A 29 -11.02 -1.39 -21.09
CA PRO A 29 -12.00 -0.40 -21.51
C PRO A 29 -11.87 0.97 -20.84
N VAL A 30 -11.49 1.02 -19.55
CA VAL A 30 -11.28 2.30 -18.84
C VAL A 30 -10.09 3.09 -19.38
N THR A 31 -9.01 2.39 -19.76
CA THR A 31 -7.80 3.01 -20.32
C THR A 31 -8.05 3.43 -21.76
N ILE A 32 -8.77 2.61 -22.53
CA ILE A 32 -9.25 2.97 -23.88
C ILE A 32 -10.10 4.24 -23.83
N ALA A 33 -11.06 4.31 -22.90
CA ALA A 33 -11.89 5.51 -22.71
C ALA A 33 -11.06 6.76 -22.39
N ASN A 34 -9.97 6.63 -21.61
CA ASN A 34 -9.07 7.74 -21.32
C ASN A 34 -8.26 8.18 -22.55
N TYR A 35 -7.77 7.24 -23.38
CA TYR A 35 -7.11 7.61 -24.64
C TYR A 35 -8.05 8.34 -25.59
N LEU A 36 -9.28 7.83 -25.75
CA LEU A 36 -10.30 8.50 -26.55
C LEU A 36 -10.67 9.87 -25.96
N GLN A 37 -10.73 10.01 -24.63
CA GLN A 37 -10.93 11.30 -23.98
C GLN A 37 -9.78 12.28 -24.29
N GLY A 38 -8.54 11.80 -24.35
CA GLY A 38 -7.39 12.59 -24.80
C GLY A 38 -7.57 13.12 -26.22
N LEU A 39 -8.04 12.27 -27.14
CA LEU A 39 -8.36 12.66 -28.52
C LEU A 39 -9.50 13.68 -28.58
N VAL A 40 -10.57 13.49 -27.81
CA VAL A 40 -11.67 14.47 -27.70
C VAL A 40 -11.13 15.83 -27.23
N SER A 41 -10.28 15.85 -26.21
CA SER A 41 -9.67 17.08 -25.71
C SER A 41 -8.79 17.74 -26.77
N LEU A 42 -7.98 16.96 -27.49
CA LEU A 42 -7.12 17.47 -28.56
C LEU A 42 -7.93 18.09 -29.71
N MET A 43 -8.98 17.40 -30.18
CA MET A 43 -9.87 17.91 -31.24
C MET A 43 -10.62 19.16 -30.79
N ARG A 44 -11.06 19.20 -29.52
CA ARG A 44 -11.77 20.36 -28.96
C ARG A 44 -10.90 21.62 -28.93
N HIS A 45 -9.63 21.48 -28.57
CA HIS A 45 -8.70 22.62 -28.46
C HIS A 45 -7.98 22.94 -29.77
N GLY A 46 -7.88 21.98 -30.69
CA GLY A 46 -7.21 22.12 -31.99
C GLY A 46 -8.12 22.51 -33.14
N GLY A 47 -9.39 22.88 -32.89
CA GLY A 47 -10.34 23.27 -33.95
C GLY A 47 -10.81 22.11 -34.85
N GLY A 48 -10.84 20.89 -34.31
CA GLY A 48 -11.30 19.72 -35.05
C GLY A 48 -12.77 19.79 -35.45
N ASP A 49 -13.13 19.06 -36.51
CA ASP A 49 -14.49 19.00 -37.04
C ASP A 49 -15.51 18.60 -35.94
N PRO A 50 -16.59 19.38 -35.72
CA PRO A 50 -17.58 19.12 -34.68
C PRO A 50 -18.28 17.76 -34.82
N VAL A 51 -18.54 17.31 -36.05
CA VAL A 51 -19.20 16.02 -36.30
C VAL A 51 -18.27 14.87 -35.92
N ALA A 52 -17.01 14.93 -36.36
CA ALA A 52 -15.98 13.98 -36.00
C ALA A 52 -15.74 13.91 -34.49
N LEU A 53 -15.75 15.06 -33.81
CA LEU A 53 -15.61 15.16 -32.37
C LEU A 53 -16.75 14.42 -31.64
N GLU A 54 -18.00 14.57 -32.10
CA GLU A 54 -19.14 13.86 -31.50
C GLU A 54 -19.07 12.35 -31.75
N GLY A 55 -18.56 11.92 -32.91
CA GLY A 55 -18.29 10.50 -33.20
C GLY A 55 -17.29 9.89 -32.22
N ILE A 56 -16.14 10.53 -32.00
CA ILE A 56 -15.12 10.04 -31.05
C ILE A 56 -15.63 10.10 -29.61
N ARG A 57 -16.41 11.13 -29.25
CA ARG A 57 -17.08 11.21 -27.94
C ARG A 57 -18.06 10.07 -27.72
N SER A 58 -18.84 9.71 -28.73
CA SER A 58 -19.77 8.57 -28.66
C SER A 58 -19.04 7.24 -28.48
N ALA A 59 -17.89 7.05 -29.15
CA ALA A 59 -17.02 5.90 -28.94
C ALA A 59 -16.41 5.89 -27.53
N GLN A 60 -15.96 7.04 -27.03
CA GLN A 60 -15.48 7.19 -25.65
C GLN A 60 -16.55 6.77 -24.63
N GLN A 61 -17.79 7.23 -24.80
CA GLN A 61 -18.89 6.87 -23.92
C GLN A 61 -19.21 5.37 -23.98
N HIS A 62 -19.08 4.73 -25.15
CA HIS A 62 -19.21 3.28 -25.28
C HIS A 62 -18.20 2.56 -24.38
N TYR A 63 -16.92 2.93 -24.43
CA TYR A 63 -15.89 2.33 -23.56
C TYR A 63 -16.05 2.70 -22.08
N VAL A 64 -16.59 3.87 -21.75
CA VAL A 64 -16.99 4.21 -20.36
C VAL A 64 -18.09 3.26 -19.87
N ARG A 65 -19.10 2.96 -20.69
CA ARG A 65 -20.16 2.00 -20.35
C ARG A 65 -19.63 0.59 -20.17
N LEU A 66 -18.72 0.13 -21.05
CA LEU A 66 -18.03 -1.15 -20.89
C LEU A 66 -17.22 -1.19 -19.59
N ALA A 67 -16.47 -0.12 -19.29
CA ALA A 67 -15.66 -0.02 -18.08
C ALA A 67 -16.51 -0.11 -16.79
N ARG A 68 -17.75 0.40 -16.80
CA ARG A 68 -18.68 0.28 -15.65
C ARG A 68 -19.11 -1.15 -15.35
N ARG A 69 -19.08 -2.04 -16.35
CA ARG A 69 -19.43 -3.47 -16.20
C ARG A 69 -18.26 -4.31 -15.70
N VAL A 70 -17.04 -3.79 -15.76
CA VAL A 70 -15.85 -4.45 -15.24
C VAL A 70 -15.65 -4.04 -13.76
N PRO A 71 -15.53 -5.00 -12.82
CA PRO A 71 -15.22 -4.67 -11.43
C PRO A 71 -13.95 -3.82 -11.35
N LYS A 72 -13.97 -2.77 -10.51
CA LYS A 72 -12.79 -1.94 -10.29
C LYS A 72 -11.66 -2.81 -9.75
N PHE A 73 -10.47 -2.71 -10.33
CA PHE A 73 -9.28 -3.50 -9.94
C PHE A 73 -8.99 -3.47 -8.45
N LYS A 74 -9.17 -2.30 -7.82
CA LYS A 74 -9.01 -2.15 -6.38
C LYS A 74 -9.94 -3.08 -5.58
N VAL A 75 -11.21 -3.18 -5.98
CA VAL A 75 -12.19 -4.05 -5.31
C VAL A 75 -11.82 -5.52 -5.50
N THR A 76 -11.44 -5.91 -6.72
CA THR A 76 -11.02 -7.29 -7.02
C THR A 76 -9.76 -7.69 -6.25
N ARG A 77 -8.74 -6.82 -6.19
CA ARG A 77 -7.49 -7.11 -5.47
C ARG A 77 -7.70 -7.18 -3.97
N ILE A 78 -8.48 -6.26 -3.39
CA ILE A 78 -8.79 -6.31 -1.95
C ILE A 78 -9.60 -7.57 -1.62
N ARG A 79 -10.56 -7.95 -2.47
CA ARG A 79 -11.31 -9.20 -2.31
C ARG A 79 -10.38 -10.41 -2.36
N SER A 80 -9.48 -10.47 -3.34
CA SER A 80 -8.51 -11.56 -3.46
C SER A 80 -7.57 -11.61 -2.23
N LEU A 81 -7.10 -10.48 -1.71
CA LEU A 81 -6.35 -10.44 -0.46
C LEU A 81 -7.16 -11.02 0.71
N MET A 82 -8.44 -10.65 0.83
CA MET A 82 -9.34 -11.18 1.87
C MET A 82 -9.59 -12.69 1.72
N GLU A 83 -9.85 -13.17 0.50
CA GLU A 83 -10.07 -14.58 0.19
C GLU A 83 -8.82 -15.43 0.50
N ASN A 84 -7.63 -14.86 0.33
CA ASN A 84 -6.37 -15.50 0.68
C ASN A 84 -6.04 -15.46 2.19
N GLY A 85 -6.89 -14.84 3.03
CA GLY A 85 -6.72 -14.78 4.48
C GLY A 85 -6.34 -13.40 5.04
N GLY A 86 -6.42 -12.34 4.23
CA GLY A 86 -6.26 -10.94 4.67
C GLY A 86 -4.90 -10.67 5.32
N PHE A 87 -4.90 -10.18 6.57
CA PHE A 87 -3.66 -9.95 7.31
C PHE A 87 -2.89 -11.25 7.59
N GLY A 88 -3.57 -12.38 7.76
CA GLY A 88 -2.91 -13.68 7.91
C GLY A 88 -2.08 -14.04 6.67
N TYR A 89 -2.60 -13.74 5.47
CA TYR A 89 -1.86 -13.89 4.21
C TYR A 89 -0.61 -13.00 4.17
N ILE A 90 -0.74 -11.74 4.59
CA ILE A 90 0.39 -10.79 4.62
C ILE A 90 1.49 -11.29 5.55
N LEU A 91 1.14 -11.73 6.76
CA LEU A 91 2.11 -12.27 7.72
C LEU A 91 2.75 -13.56 7.22
N GLN A 92 2.00 -14.43 6.56
CA GLN A 92 2.57 -15.61 5.90
C GLN A 92 3.59 -15.22 4.84
N ARG A 93 3.33 -14.18 4.04
CA ARG A 93 4.28 -13.69 3.03
C ARG A 93 5.53 -13.07 3.64
N VAL A 94 5.44 -12.45 4.82
CA VAL A 94 6.61 -12.03 5.60
C VAL A 94 7.46 -13.23 5.98
N THR A 95 6.84 -14.31 6.48
CA THR A 95 7.54 -15.56 6.81
C THR A 95 8.18 -16.21 5.58
N ASP A 96 7.48 -16.22 4.45
CA ASP A 96 8.02 -16.73 3.18
C ASP A 96 9.26 -15.94 2.76
N CYS A 97 9.21 -14.61 2.80
CA CYS A 97 10.37 -13.76 2.51
C CYS A 97 11.55 -14.04 3.45
N GLN A 98 11.30 -14.22 4.75
CA GLN A 98 12.38 -14.55 5.70
C GLN A 98 13.02 -15.92 5.43
N ARG A 99 12.22 -16.90 4.99
CA ARG A 99 12.70 -18.22 4.59
C ARG A 99 13.50 -18.14 3.30
N ASP A 100 13.02 -17.42 2.29
CA ASP A 100 13.73 -17.21 1.03
C ASP A 100 15.06 -16.48 1.24
N ALA A 101 15.07 -15.45 2.10
CA ALA A 101 16.29 -14.75 2.47
C ALA A 101 17.32 -15.69 3.14
N ASN A 102 16.90 -16.70 3.90
CA ASN A 102 17.79 -17.70 4.49
C ASN A 102 18.40 -18.66 3.45
N ALA A 103 17.67 -18.96 2.38
CA ALA A 103 18.15 -19.81 1.30
C ALA A 103 19.13 -19.10 0.35
N LEU A 104 19.12 -17.76 0.36
CA LEU A 104 19.96 -16.94 -0.51
C LEU A 104 21.36 -16.69 0.07
N PRO A 105 22.39 -16.50 -0.78
CA PRO A 105 23.72 -16.14 -0.34
C PRO A 105 23.71 -14.86 0.51
N ARG A 106 24.47 -14.90 1.61
CA ARG A 106 24.54 -13.85 2.65
C ARG A 106 24.79 -12.45 2.07
N TYR A 107 25.69 -12.33 1.09
CA TYR A 107 26.05 -11.03 0.51
C TYR A 107 25.32 -10.69 -0.80
N SER A 108 24.20 -11.36 -1.10
CA SER A 108 23.49 -11.11 -2.36
C SER A 108 22.54 -9.90 -2.28
N ALA A 109 22.52 -9.10 -3.34
CA ALA A 109 21.54 -8.01 -3.50
C ALA A 109 20.10 -8.55 -3.48
N LEU A 110 19.89 -9.77 -3.97
CA LEU A 110 18.58 -10.42 -3.96
C LEU A 110 18.11 -10.70 -2.53
N ARG A 111 18.98 -11.19 -1.64
CA ARG A 111 18.64 -11.38 -0.22
C ARG A 111 18.23 -10.06 0.43
N PHE A 112 18.98 -8.99 0.17
CA PHE A 112 18.64 -7.67 0.69
C PHE A 112 17.28 -7.20 0.19
N ARG A 113 16.98 -7.39 -1.10
CA ARG A 113 15.68 -7.07 -1.70
C ARG A 113 14.51 -7.83 -1.06
N VAL A 114 14.68 -9.12 -0.76
CA VAL A 114 13.63 -9.90 -0.08
C VAL A 114 13.43 -9.44 1.37
N LEU A 115 14.50 -9.12 2.09
CA LEU A 115 14.41 -8.57 3.46
C LEU A 115 13.73 -7.19 3.48
N GLN A 116 14.04 -6.33 2.52
CA GLN A 116 13.37 -5.03 2.35
C GLN A 116 11.86 -5.22 2.17
N ALA A 117 11.47 -6.20 1.37
CA ALA A 117 10.06 -6.47 1.13
C ALA A 117 9.35 -7.00 2.38
N ALA A 118 9.97 -7.94 3.09
CA ALA A 118 9.48 -8.45 4.37
C ALA A 118 9.26 -7.31 5.38
N ALA A 119 10.23 -6.38 5.46
CA ALA A 119 10.19 -5.25 6.37
C ALA A 119 9.05 -4.27 6.04
N ILE A 120 8.81 -3.98 4.76
CA ILE A 120 7.66 -3.18 4.34
C ILE A 120 6.36 -3.86 4.74
N LEU A 121 6.19 -5.14 4.41
CA LEU A 121 4.96 -5.89 4.67
C LEU A 121 4.59 -5.90 6.16
N VAL A 122 5.55 -6.20 7.04
CA VAL A 122 5.29 -6.27 8.48
C VAL A 122 5.01 -4.89 9.08
N LEU A 123 5.68 -3.83 8.61
CA LEU A 123 5.40 -2.46 9.05
C LEU A 123 4.00 -2.00 8.62
N MET A 124 3.58 -2.36 7.41
CA MET A 124 2.22 -2.05 6.94
C MET A 124 1.14 -2.83 7.69
N ALA A 125 1.48 -3.98 8.28
CA ALA A 125 0.59 -4.68 9.19
C ALA A 125 0.45 -3.96 10.55
N ASN A 126 1.51 -3.33 11.07
CA ASN A 126 1.44 -2.52 12.29
C ASN A 126 0.66 -1.23 12.05
N LYS A 127 1.10 -0.44 11.06
CA LYS A 127 0.45 0.79 10.67
C LYS A 127 0.67 1.08 9.18
N PRO A 128 -0.38 0.99 8.35
CA PRO A 128 -0.23 1.14 6.92
C PRO A 128 -0.06 2.62 6.57
N ALA A 129 1.10 3.00 6.06
CA ALA A 129 1.45 4.37 5.65
C ALA A 129 1.27 4.59 4.14
N ARG A 130 1.32 5.84 3.67
CA ARG A 130 1.30 6.09 2.22
C ARG A 130 2.64 5.71 1.62
N THR A 131 2.61 5.23 0.38
CA THR A 131 3.81 4.80 -0.37
C THR A 131 4.95 5.82 -0.35
N GLY A 132 4.65 7.11 -0.54
CA GLY A 132 5.66 8.18 -0.43
C GLY A 132 6.25 8.32 0.98
N ASP A 133 5.43 8.25 2.04
CA ASP A 133 5.92 8.31 3.42
C ASP A 133 6.89 7.14 3.69
N VAL A 134 6.49 5.92 3.32
CA VAL A 134 7.30 4.69 3.48
C VAL A 134 8.66 4.81 2.78
N ALA A 135 8.70 5.40 1.58
CA ALA A 135 9.94 5.58 0.84
C ALA A 135 10.92 6.52 1.55
N HIS A 136 10.44 7.46 2.39
CA HIS A 136 11.23 8.57 2.92
C HIS A 136 11.68 8.43 4.37
N TRP A 137 11.22 7.43 5.11
CA TRP A 137 11.63 7.26 6.50
C TRP A 137 13.15 7.06 6.63
N ARG A 138 13.70 7.57 7.73
CA ARG A 138 15.11 7.49 8.08
C ARG A 138 15.29 6.86 9.44
N LEU A 139 16.41 6.15 9.58
CA LEU A 139 16.83 5.55 10.83
C LEU A 139 17.19 6.66 11.83
N GLY A 140 16.63 6.59 13.04
CA GLY A 140 16.83 7.56 14.11
C GLY A 140 16.12 8.90 13.95
N HIS A 141 15.22 9.02 12.97
CA HIS A 141 14.29 10.14 12.83
C HIS A 141 12.86 9.62 12.90
N GLU A 142 12.37 9.03 11.81
CA GLU A 142 11.01 8.51 11.77
C GLU A 142 10.92 7.09 12.32
N LEU A 143 11.93 6.26 12.00
CA LEU A 143 12.05 4.89 12.50
C LEU A 143 13.21 4.82 13.48
N THR A 144 12.91 4.69 14.77
CA THR A 144 13.92 4.67 15.84
C THR A 144 14.03 3.29 16.46
N ARG A 145 15.22 2.95 16.93
CA ARG A 145 15.51 1.75 17.72
C ARG A 145 16.09 2.19 19.06
N ASP A 146 15.57 1.65 20.15
CA ASP A 146 16.06 1.91 21.49
C ASP A 146 17.12 0.87 21.94
N ALA A 147 17.59 1.01 23.19
CA ALA A 147 18.59 0.13 23.78
C ALA A 147 18.03 -1.26 24.21
N ASN A 148 16.71 -1.41 24.27
CA ASN A 148 16.01 -2.65 24.63
C ASN A 148 15.60 -3.46 23.38
N ASP A 149 16.20 -3.15 22.23
CA ASP A 149 15.89 -3.75 20.94
C ASP A 149 14.44 -3.50 20.45
N VAL A 150 13.79 -2.47 20.99
CA VAL A 150 12.45 -2.05 20.60
C VAL A 150 12.55 -0.99 19.52
N TRP A 151 11.82 -1.21 18.43
CA TRP A 151 11.66 -0.23 17.38
C TRP A 151 10.40 0.59 17.60
N SER A 152 10.45 1.87 17.25
CA SER A 152 9.28 2.74 17.24
C SER A 152 9.18 3.52 15.93
N LEU A 153 7.96 3.81 15.51
CA LEU A 153 7.69 4.52 14.26
C LEU A 153 6.78 5.72 14.51
N ARG A 154 7.28 6.91 14.19
CA ARG A 154 6.53 8.18 14.20
C ARG A 154 6.98 9.04 13.02
N TRP A 155 6.06 9.62 12.27
CA TRP A 155 6.40 10.45 11.13
C TRP A 155 5.35 11.54 10.88
N THR A 156 5.77 12.58 10.18
CA THR A 156 4.88 13.60 9.65
C THR A 156 4.45 13.21 8.24
N GLN A 157 3.16 13.03 8.01
CA GLN A 157 2.63 12.61 6.70
C GLN A 157 2.93 13.67 5.65
N MET A 158 3.59 13.30 4.55
CA MET A 158 3.99 14.24 3.49
C MET A 158 2.78 14.95 2.85
N LYS A 159 1.65 14.24 2.72
CA LYS A 159 0.45 14.79 2.08
C LYS A 159 -0.27 15.84 2.93
N THR A 160 -0.25 15.69 4.25
CA THR A 160 -1.13 16.45 5.16
C THR A 160 -0.37 17.26 6.21
N GLY A 161 0.92 17.02 6.39
CA GLY A 161 1.75 17.66 7.42
C GLY A 161 1.41 17.22 8.85
N HIS A 162 0.62 16.16 9.03
CA HIS A 162 0.20 15.70 10.36
C HIS A 162 1.15 14.66 10.91
N GLU A 163 1.47 14.80 12.20
CA GLU A 163 2.16 13.75 12.95
C GLU A 163 1.25 12.54 13.11
N THR A 164 1.84 11.38 12.89
CA THR A 164 1.21 10.09 13.10
C THR A 164 2.28 9.06 13.43
N GLY A 165 1.91 7.89 13.92
CA GLY A 165 2.88 6.87 14.28
C GLY A 165 2.22 5.58 14.71
N ALA A 166 2.99 4.50 14.67
CA ALA A 166 2.62 3.22 15.27
C ALA A 166 2.98 3.18 16.76
N GLY A 167 3.78 4.12 17.26
CA GLY A 167 4.35 4.02 18.60
C GLY A 167 5.41 2.91 18.60
N GLU A 168 5.45 2.12 19.68
CA GLU A 168 6.27 0.91 19.74
C GLU A 168 5.74 -0.15 18.75
N LEU A 169 6.66 -0.74 17.99
CA LEU A 169 6.35 -1.77 17.03
C LEU A 169 6.27 -3.14 17.68
N TRP A 170 5.51 -4.06 17.08
CA TRP A 170 5.44 -5.42 17.58
C TRP A 170 6.81 -6.11 17.56
N PRO A 171 7.15 -6.95 18.55
CA PRO A 171 8.40 -7.70 18.59
C PRO A 171 8.76 -8.45 17.30
N GLU A 172 7.78 -9.01 16.59
CA GLU A 172 8.02 -9.68 15.31
C GLU A 172 8.50 -8.69 14.23
N THR A 173 7.97 -7.48 14.24
CA THR A 173 8.39 -6.35 13.41
C THR A 173 9.82 -5.94 13.76
N CYS A 174 10.13 -5.82 15.05
CA CYS A 174 11.47 -5.51 15.53
C CYS A 174 12.50 -6.53 15.01
N GLN A 175 12.17 -7.82 15.08
CA GLN A 175 13.03 -8.90 14.57
C GLN A 175 13.25 -8.81 13.05
N VAL A 176 12.21 -8.50 12.28
CA VAL A 176 12.33 -8.32 10.82
C VAL A 176 13.22 -7.11 10.50
N LEU A 177 13.04 -6.00 11.23
CA LEU A 177 13.82 -4.77 11.06
C LEU A 177 15.28 -4.97 11.45
N ASP A 178 15.56 -5.64 12.56
CA ASP A 178 16.92 -5.99 12.97
C ASP A 178 17.59 -6.88 11.92
N ARG A 179 16.86 -7.80 11.32
CA ARG A 179 17.39 -8.64 10.26
C ARG A 179 17.68 -7.88 8.97
N LEU A 180 16.86 -6.89 8.61
CA LEU A 180 17.15 -5.97 7.51
C LEU A 180 18.40 -5.12 7.81
N LEU A 181 18.48 -4.57 9.02
CA LEU A 181 19.57 -3.72 9.49
C LEU A 181 20.91 -4.47 9.48
N LEU A 182 20.93 -5.65 10.08
CA LEU A 182 22.12 -6.47 10.27
C LEU A 182 22.52 -7.23 9.01
N GLN A 183 21.53 -7.66 8.21
CA GLN A 183 21.66 -8.62 7.12
C GLN A 183 22.26 -9.97 7.59
N ASP A 184 23.59 -10.05 7.68
CA ASP A 184 24.35 -11.22 8.15
C ASP A 184 25.31 -10.89 9.30
N LYS A 185 25.28 -9.65 9.78
CA LYS A 185 26.08 -9.24 10.93
C LYS A 185 25.50 -9.87 12.21
N PRO A 186 26.35 -10.24 13.18
CA PRO A 186 25.89 -10.74 14.47
C PRO A 186 24.98 -9.74 15.20
N ALA A 187 23.98 -10.26 15.92
CA ALA A 187 23.01 -9.45 16.68
C ALA A 187 23.66 -8.45 17.65
N ARG A 188 24.78 -8.83 18.29
CA ARG A 188 25.55 -7.95 19.19
C ARG A 188 26.05 -6.65 18.54
N LEU A 189 26.05 -6.56 17.20
CA LEU A 189 26.45 -5.37 16.47
C LEU A 189 25.26 -4.45 16.11
N ALA A 190 24.02 -4.79 16.49
CA ALA A 190 22.82 -4.06 16.10
C ALA A 190 22.93 -2.56 16.44
N GLN A 191 23.30 -2.24 17.68
CA GLN A 191 23.43 -0.85 18.12
C GLN A 191 24.53 -0.09 17.36
N LEU A 192 25.67 -0.74 17.09
CA LEU A 192 26.76 -0.16 16.32
C LEU A 192 26.31 0.15 14.89
N VAL A 193 25.70 -0.84 14.22
CA VAL A 193 25.22 -0.71 12.83
C VAL A 193 24.12 0.35 12.74
N TYR A 194 23.17 0.35 13.67
CA TYR A 194 22.12 1.37 13.75
C TYR A 194 22.71 2.77 13.89
N THR A 195 23.70 2.95 14.77
CA THR A 195 24.38 4.25 14.97
C THR A 195 25.08 4.72 13.68
N GLN A 196 25.73 3.82 12.95
CA GLN A 196 26.39 4.12 11.67
C GLN A 196 25.41 4.45 10.52
N LEU A 197 24.20 3.90 10.57
CA LEU A 197 23.17 4.10 9.56
C LEU A 197 22.16 5.20 9.94
N ARG A 198 22.28 5.79 11.13
CA ARG A 198 21.42 6.89 11.57
C ARG A 198 21.43 8.02 10.56
N GLY A 199 20.25 8.57 10.27
CA GLY A 199 20.03 9.60 9.26
C GLY A 199 19.87 9.07 7.83
N LYS A 200 20.28 7.82 7.55
CA LYS A 200 20.09 7.19 6.24
C LYS A 200 18.69 6.61 6.09
N ASN A 201 18.30 6.38 4.85
CA ASN A 201 17.03 5.75 4.52
C ASN A 201 16.96 4.32 5.08
N TRP A 202 15.83 3.97 5.68
CA TRP A 202 15.65 2.70 6.37
C TRP A 202 15.61 1.47 5.46
N LEU A 203 15.21 1.62 4.19
CA LEU A 203 15.16 0.51 3.23
C LEU A 203 16.51 0.33 2.54
N THR A 204 17.09 1.40 2.03
CA THR A 204 18.27 1.33 1.17
C THR A 204 19.59 1.46 1.92
N HIS A 205 19.55 1.93 3.18
CA HIS A 205 20.72 2.32 3.97
C HIS A 205 21.58 3.39 3.27
N HIS A 206 21.00 4.14 2.33
CA HIS A 206 21.63 5.22 1.58
C HIS A 206 21.11 6.59 2.09
N PRO A 207 21.89 7.69 2.00
CA PRO A 207 21.42 9.02 2.41
C PRO A 207 20.15 9.48 1.67
N SER A 208 20.08 9.23 0.37
CA SER A 208 18.91 9.58 -0.46
C SER A 208 17.84 8.48 -0.44
N PRO A 209 16.55 8.84 -0.41
CA PRO A 209 15.46 7.88 -0.51
C PRO A 209 15.42 7.24 -1.91
N PRO A 210 14.87 6.01 -2.04
CA PRO A 210 14.51 5.46 -3.34
C PRO A 210 13.33 6.24 -3.95
N ALA A 211 13.02 5.97 -5.22
CA ALA A 211 11.83 6.53 -5.86
C ALA A 211 10.55 6.17 -5.07
N ASP A 212 9.62 7.12 -4.95
CA ASP A 212 8.38 6.97 -4.16
C ASP A 212 7.62 5.69 -4.48
N THR A 213 7.58 5.29 -5.75
CA THR A 213 6.82 4.12 -6.21
C THR A 213 7.48 2.80 -5.82
N TRP A 214 8.77 2.80 -5.50
CA TRP A 214 9.58 1.59 -5.33
C TRP A 214 9.11 0.66 -4.21
N PRO A 215 8.76 1.14 -3.00
CA PRO A 215 8.17 0.28 -1.97
C PRO A 215 6.89 -0.42 -2.44
N SER A 216 6.05 0.25 -3.23
CA SER A 216 4.83 -0.35 -3.74
C SER A 216 5.08 -1.35 -4.87
N MET A 217 6.10 -1.14 -5.70
CA MET A 217 6.50 -2.11 -6.72
C MET A 217 6.98 -3.40 -6.06
N LEU A 218 7.86 -3.28 -5.06
CA LEU A 218 8.41 -4.42 -4.33
C LEU A 218 7.31 -5.25 -3.64
N VAL A 219 6.33 -4.60 -3.03
CA VAL A 219 5.17 -5.29 -2.42
C VAL A 219 4.25 -5.91 -3.48
N CYS A 220 4.05 -5.24 -4.61
CA CYS A 220 3.20 -5.76 -5.67
C CYS A 220 3.77 -7.03 -6.31
N GLU A 221 5.09 -7.17 -6.40
CA GLU A 221 5.75 -8.39 -6.88
C GLU A 221 5.46 -9.61 -5.98
N ILE A 222 5.25 -9.40 -4.68
CA ILE A 222 5.07 -10.48 -3.70
C ILE A 222 3.59 -10.76 -3.41
N LEU A 223 2.78 -9.71 -3.32
CA LEU A 223 1.36 -9.82 -2.95
C LEU A 223 0.41 -9.78 -4.14
N GLY A 224 0.86 -9.35 -5.33
CA GLY A 224 -0.04 -9.00 -6.44
C GLY A 224 -0.91 -7.77 -6.17
N ALA A 225 -0.63 -7.03 -5.09
CA ALA A 225 -1.39 -5.86 -4.67
C ALA A 225 -0.45 -4.71 -4.23
N PRO A 226 -0.77 -3.45 -4.60
CA PRO A 226 0.03 -2.30 -4.19
C PRO A 226 -0.16 -1.96 -2.71
N LEU A 227 0.80 -1.23 -2.14
CA LEU A 227 0.79 -0.76 -0.75
C LEU A 227 -0.50 -0.05 -0.33
N HIS A 228 -1.10 0.72 -1.24
CA HIS A 228 -2.34 1.45 -0.96
C HIS A 228 -3.54 0.51 -0.69
N ASP A 229 -3.53 -0.70 -1.24
CA ASP A 229 -4.59 -1.67 -1.00
C ASP A 229 -4.51 -2.22 0.43
N LEU A 230 -3.32 -2.29 1.04
CA LEU A 230 -3.14 -2.67 2.45
C LEU A 230 -3.77 -1.65 3.41
N ARG A 231 -3.66 -0.34 3.10
CA ARG A 231 -4.38 0.70 3.85
C ARG A 231 -5.89 0.53 3.80
N THR A 232 -6.40 0.08 2.65
CA THR A 232 -7.84 -0.15 2.48
C THR A 232 -8.27 -1.43 3.18
N LEU A 233 -7.45 -2.48 3.11
CA LEU A 233 -7.64 -3.73 3.85
C LEU A 233 -7.72 -3.48 5.36
N SER A 234 -6.81 -2.68 5.92
CA SER A 234 -6.84 -2.29 7.34
C SER A 234 -8.16 -1.61 7.71
N ALA A 235 -8.59 -0.62 6.92
CA ALA A 235 -9.85 0.07 7.16
C ALA A 235 -11.07 -0.88 7.11
N ASP A 236 -11.08 -1.82 6.17
CA ASP A 236 -12.16 -2.80 6.06
C ASP A 236 -12.14 -3.82 7.20
N TYR A 237 -10.98 -4.20 7.71
CA TYR A 237 -10.87 -5.02 8.93
C TYR A 237 -11.46 -4.27 10.13
N ILE A 238 -11.01 -3.03 10.38
CA ILE A 238 -11.51 -2.24 11.51
C ILE A 238 -13.04 -2.09 11.44
N ARG A 239 -13.60 -1.81 10.26
CA ARG A 239 -15.06 -1.75 10.05
C ARG A 239 -15.81 -3.03 10.39
N ARG A 240 -15.20 -4.20 10.18
CA ARG A 240 -15.84 -5.49 10.43
C ARG A 240 -15.81 -5.88 11.91
N TYR A 241 -14.72 -5.60 12.60
CA TYR A 241 -14.52 -6.02 13.99
C TYR A 241 -15.06 -5.01 14.99
N ASP A 242 -15.02 -3.72 14.68
CA ASP A 242 -15.59 -2.67 15.52
C ASP A 242 -16.30 -1.60 14.68
N PRO A 243 -17.49 -1.90 14.12
CA PRO A 243 -18.22 -0.97 13.28
C PRO A 243 -18.57 0.35 13.98
N ALA A 244 -18.80 0.30 15.30
CA ALA A 244 -19.24 1.44 16.09
C ALA A 244 -18.13 2.49 16.24
N ASN A 245 -16.89 2.06 16.52
CA ASN A 245 -15.75 2.96 16.67
C ASN A 245 -14.91 3.12 15.38
N ALA A 246 -15.17 2.29 14.36
CA ALA A 246 -14.41 2.28 13.12
C ALA A 246 -14.19 3.65 12.47
N PRO A 247 -15.17 4.58 12.40
CA PRO A 247 -14.91 5.90 11.83
C PRO A 247 -13.78 6.66 12.52
N GLY A 248 -13.76 6.67 13.86
CA GLY A 248 -12.73 7.34 14.67
C GLY A 248 -11.38 6.64 14.58
N VAL A 249 -11.38 5.31 14.75
CA VAL A 249 -10.16 4.48 14.70
C VAL A 249 -9.51 4.56 13.31
N ILE A 250 -10.28 4.46 12.22
CA ILE A 250 -9.75 4.57 10.86
C ILE A 250 -9.20 5.97 10.62
N GLN A 251 -9.85 7.01 11.14
CA GLN A 251 -9.43 8.38 10.99
C GLN A 251 -8.05 8.62 11.60
N SER A 252 -7.84 8.17 12.85
CA SER A 252 -6.57 8.25 13.56
C SER A 252 -5.51 7.30 12.98
N HIS A 253 -5.88 6.06 12.68
CA HIS A 253 -5.00 5.05 12.11
C HIS A 253 -4.48 5.44 10.72
N LEU A 254 -5.28 6.12 9.88
CA LEU A 254 -4.91 6.55 8.54
C LEU A 254 -4.48 8.02 8.42
N GLY A 255 -4.77 8.87 9.41
CA GLY A 255 -4.44 10.29 9.47
C GLY A 255 -5.33 11.20 8.59
N HIS A 256 -6.66 11.12 8.71
CA HIS A 256 -7.62 12.00 8.01
C HIS A 256 -8.18 13.14 8.93
N ARG A 257 -8.51 14.35 8.42
CA ARG A 257 -9.25 15.46 9.11
C ARG A 257 -10.78 15.35 8.83
N SER A 258 -11.80 15.84 9.60
CA SER A 258 -11.95 16.75 10.78
C SER A 258 -13.38 16.74 11.42
N THR A 259 -13.51 17.44 12.58
CA THR A 259 -14.62 18.30 13.12
C THR A 259 -15.72 17.88 14.11
N ARG A 260 -15.90 16.63 14.62
CA ARG A 260 -16.99 16.46 15.63
C ARG A 260 -16.89 15.37 16.70
N ALA A 261 -15.74 14.72 16.93
CA ALA A 261 -15.65 13.72 17.99
C ALA A 261 -14.22 13.53 18.54
N GLY A 262 -13.45 14.62 18.62
CA GLY A 262 -11.99 14.54 18.79
C GLY A 262 -11.44 15.10 20.10
N GLU A 263 -12.28 15.40 21.10
CA GLU A 263 -11.79 15.99 22.36
C GLU A 263 -11.61 14.97 23.48
N GLU A 264 -12.38 13.89 23.54
CA GLU A 264 -12.23 12.90 24.61
C GLU A 264 -11.22 11.78 24.31
N TYR A 265 -10.95 11.46 23.03
CA TYR A 265 -10.03 10.38 22.65
C TYR A 265 -8.60 10.84 22.35
N ARG A 266 -8.31 12.13 22.42
CA ARG A 266 -6.99 12.70 22.07
C ARG A 266 -5.89 12.35 23.10
N ALA A 267 -6.27 11.86 24.29
CA ALA A 267 -5.36 11.59 25.39
C ALA A 267 -4.80 10.14 25.42
N LEU A 268 -5.31 9.23 24.59
CA LEU A 268 -4.77 7.88 24.45
C LEU A 268 -4.25 7.72 23.03
N ALA A 269 -2.93 7.73 22.88
CA ALA A 269 -2.27 7.41 21.63
C ALA A 269 -2.68 5.98 21.21
N GLU A 270 -3.59 5.84 20.25
CA GLU A 270 -4.12 4.56 19.78
C GLU A 270 -3.05 3.61 19.21
N GLY A 271 -1.86 4.12 18.87
CA GLY A 271 -0.69 3.28 18.56
C GLY A 271 -0.27 2.41 19.76
N ASP A 272 -0.25 3.01 20.94
CA ASP A 272 0.10 2.31 22.19
C ASP A 272 -1.03 1.35 22.60
N ALA A 273 -2.30 1.70 22.36
CA ALA A 273 -3.46 0.82 22.62
C ALA A 273 -3.51 -0.42 21.70
N ALA A 274 -3.15 -0.26 20.42
CA ALA A 274 -3.04 -1.38 19.48
C ALA A 274 -1.84 -2.28 19.80
N ALA A 275 -0.71 -1.70 20.21
CA ALA A 275 0.45 -2.44 20.71
C ALA A 275 0.12 -3.21 22.00
N GLU A 276 -0.63 -2.61 22.94
CA GLU A 276 -1.08 -3.23 24.19
C GLU A 276 -2.06 -4.39 23.92
N SER A 277 -3.05 -4.19 23.03
CA SER A 277 -3.99 -5.26 22.63
C SER A 277 -3.28 -6.46 22.01
N TRP A 278 -2.28 -6.22 21.16
CA TRP A 278 -1.48 -7.30 20.58
C TRP A 278 -0.63 -8.04 21.64
N ARG A 279 -0.01 -7.30 22.58
CA ARG A 279 0.74 -7.89 23.69
C ARG A 279 -0.15 -8.79 24.57
N SER A 280 -1.36 -8.34 24.89
CA SER A 280 -2.34 -9.12 25.65
C SER A 280 -2.81 -10.38 24.93
N LEU A 281 -3.14 -10.26 23.63
CA LEU A 281 -3.58 -11.41 22.81
C LEU A 281 -2.47 -12.46 22.68
N ARG A 282 -1.21 -12.03 22.55
CA ARG A 282 -0.06 -12.95 22.56
C ARG A 282 0.10 -13.65 23.91
N GLY A 283 0.04 -12.93 25.03
CA GLY A 283 0.13 -13.54 26.36
C GLY A 283 -0.89 -14.67 26.53
N THR A 284 -2.10 -14.45 26.00
CA THR A 284 -3.18 -15.45 25.96
C THR A 284 -2.82 -16.65 25.07
N LEU A 285 -2.33 -16.42 23.85
CA LEU A 285 -1.93 -17.50 22.93
C LEU A 285 -0.75 -18.33 23.44
N GLU A 286 0.23 -17.70 24.07
CA GLU A 286 1.36 -18.38 24.70
C GLU A 286 0.92 -19.21 25.91
N ALA A 287 0.00 -18.69 26.73
CA ALA A 287 -0.59 -19.44 27.84
C ALA A 287 -1.35 -20.67 27.35
N ILE A 288 -2.13 -20.54 26.27
CA ILE A 288 -2.83 -21.67 25.63
C ILE A 288 -1.86 -22.71 25.06
N ARG A 289 -0.73 -22.26 24.49
CA ARG A 289 0.30 -23.16 23.94
C ARG A 289 1.05 -23.90 25.05
N ARG A 290 1.27 -23.27 26.21
CA ARG A 290 1.92 -23.90 27.38
C ARG A 290 1.00 -24.84 28.15
N SER A 291 -0.32 -24.63 28.13
CA SER A 291 -1.29 -25.53 28.78
C SER A 291 -1.62 -26.79 27.97
N LYS A 292 -1.20 -26.83 26.69
CA LYS A 292 -1.34 -27.99 25.79
C LYS A 292 -0.04 -28.78 25.61
N ALA A 293 1.05 -28.39 26.27
CA ALA A 293 2.33 -29.10 26.33
C ALA A 293 2.46 -29.79 27.69
#